data_AF-A0A0D8DKL3-F1
#
_entry.id   AF-A0A0D8DKL3-F1
#
_cell.length_a   1.000
_cell.length_b   1.000
_cell.length_c   1.000
_cell.angle_alpha   90.00
_cell.angle_beta   90.00
_cell.angle_gamma   90.00
#
_symmetry.space_group_name_H-M   'P 1'
#
loop_
_entity.id
_entity.type
_entity.pdbx_description
1 polymer ?
#
loop_
_entity_poly.entity_id
_entity_poly.type
_entity_poly.pdbx_seq_one_letter_code
_entity_poly.pdbx_strand_id
1 'polypeptide(L)'
;MGVYLEIIFTVLGGLIAGVVGLSSTYVSLRAHRREMHFEEHKENLRLLESALRQGKRSLWPFTNGAEDIELPHKYEITPALDTGINFILNILVTKYSDNNMYSVDSVLYKDIKNHFHNLWKMLTKTDKDIKENARTTFEKLNEISSSIYKSLNKNNPEVTFRVQNMAPNQIGGEKPKIMFNDTDEDGQCSVAGDVFLFAVKEDESDWPNKIGILKKIGLYNTLKNIGDAVNNEMKDEINEMLGIREKLFSDIDDCINEIENILHQTKLMGRCKLA
;
A
#
# COMPACT_ATOMS: atom_id res chain seq x y z
N MET A 1 -48.64 -34.33 -56.70
CA MET A 1 -47.85 -34.87 -55.58
C MET A 1 -46.69 -33.94 -55.17
N GLY A 2 -46.15 -33.08 -56.06
CA GLY A 2 -45.03 -32.18 -55.75
C GLY A 2 -45.31 -31.04 -54.74
N VAL A 3 -46.48 -30.41 -54.81
CA VAL A 3 -46.80 -29.23 -53.97
C VAL A 3 -46.81 -29.52 -52.46
N TYR A 4 -47.28 -30.70 -52.05
CA TYR A 4 -47.29 -31.09 -50.63
C TYR A 4 -45.88 -31.31 -50.07
N LEU A 5 -44.96 -31.81 -50.90
CA LEU A 5 -43.58 -32.05 -50.51
C LEU A 5 -42.84 -30.73 -50.28
N GLU A 6 -43.06 -29.74 -51.14
CA GLU A 6 -42.50 -28.38 -51.03
C GLU A 6 -42.97 -27.65 -49.78
N ILE A 7 -44.26 -27.78 -49.44
CA ILE A 7 -44.82 -27.20 -48.21
C ILE A 7 -44.17 -27.84 -46.97
N ILE A 8 -44.04 -29.18 -46.96
CA ILE A 8 -43.40 -29.91 -45.85
C ILE A 8 -41.94 -29.48 -45.69
N PHE A 9 -41.17 -29.40 -46.78
CA PHE A 9 -39.76 -28.97 -46.71
C PHE A 9 -39.60 -27.52 -46.27
N THR A 10 -40.50 -26.62 -46.68
CA THR A 10 -40.46 -25.20 -46.27
C THR A 10 -40.75 -25.05 -44.78
N VAL A 11 -41.74 -25.78 -44.26
CA VAL A 11 -42.06 -25.78 -42.82
C VAL A 11 -40.92 -26.40 -42.01
N LEU A 12 -40.33 -27.51 -42.48
CA LEU A 12 -39.20 -28.15 -41.82
C LEU A 12 -37.96 -27.25 -41.81
N GLY A 13 -37.68 -26.57 -42.94
CA GLY A 13 -36.57 -25.63 -43.08
C GLY A 13 -36.72 -24.42 -42.14
N GLY A 14 -37.94 -23.87 -42.02
CA GLY A 14 -38.23 -22.79 -41.07
C GLY A 14 -38.05 -23.22 -39.61
N LEU A 15 -38.43 -24.46 -39.28
CA LEU A 15 -38.30 -25.01 -37.92
C LEU A 15 -36.82 -25.25 -37.55
N ILE A 16 -36.03 -25.82 -38.47
CA ILE A 16 -34.59 -26.01 -38.29
C ILE A 16 -33.88 -24.66 -38.16
N ALA A 17 -34.20 -23.68 -39.01
CA ALA A 17 -33.64 -22.33 -38.93
C ALA A 17 -34.01 -21.65 -37.59
N GLY A 18 -35.23 -21.85 -37.09
CA GLY A 18 -35.66 -21.35 -35.78
C GLY A 18 -34.88 -21.96 -34.61
N VAL A 19 -34.68 -23.28 -34.61
CA VAL A 19 -33.92 -24.00 -33.57
C VAL A 19 -32.45 -23.62 -33.59
N VAL A 20 -31.84 -23.51 -34.77
CA VAL A 20 -30.44 -23.06 -34.93
C VAL A 20 -30.29 -21.60 -34.49
N GLY A 21 -31.22 -20.71 -34.87
CA GLY A 21 -31.22 -19.30 -34.46
C GLY A 21 -31.35 -19.11 -32.95
N LEU A 22 -32.26 -19.85 -32.30
CA LEU A 22 -32.41 -19.83 -30.84
C LEU A 22 -31.19 -20.39 -30.12
N SER A 23 -30.64 -21.50 -30.60
CA SER A 23 -29.44 -22.12 -30.03
C SER A 23 -28.22 -21.19 -30.15
N SER A 24 -28.05 -20.56 -31.31
CA SER A 24 -26.99 -19.57 -31.55
C SER A 24 -27.13 -18.36 -30.64
N THR A 25 -28.35 -17.84 -30.47
CA THR A 25 -28.64 -16.70 -29.57
C THR A 25 -28.39 -17.07 -28.10
N TYR A 26 -28.77 -18.27 -27.69
CA TYR A 26 -28.51 -18.75 -26.33
C TYR A 26 -27.00 -18.88 -26.06
N VAL A 27 -26.25 -19.44 -27.02
CA VAL A 27 -24.79 -19.55 -26.93
C VAL A 27 -24.13 -18.17 -26.90
N SER A 28 -24.57 -17.22 -27.73
CA SER A 28 -24.00 -15.86 -27.76
C SER A 28 -24.30 -15.10 -26.46
N LEU A 29 -25.51 -15.19 -25.92
CA LEU A 29 -25.87 -14.59 -24.63
C LEU A 29 -25.08 -15.20 -23.46
N ARG A 30 -24.81 -16.51 -23.51
CA ARG A 30 -23.97 -17.18 -22.50
C ARG A 30 -22.50 -16.80 -22.63
N ALA A 31 -21.99 -16.65 -23.85
CA ALA A 31 -20.64 -16.18 -24.12
C ALA A 31 -20.46 -14.73 -23.63
N HIS A 32 -21.40 -13.85 -23.96
CA HIS A 32 -21.38 -12.45 -23.55
C HIS A 32 -21.45 -12.30 -22.02
N ARG A 33 -22.31 -13.05 -21.33
CA ARG A 33 -22.35 -13.04 -19.85
C ARG A 33 -21.03 -13.50 -19.22
N ARG A 34 -20.37 -14.51 -19.80
CA ARG A 34 -19.05 -14.97 -19.33
C ARG A 34 -17.97 -13.92 -19.56
N GLU A 35 -18.03 -13.22 -20.69
CA GLU A 35 -17.10 -12.14 -21.00
C GLU A 35 -17.26 -10.97 -20.02
N MET A 36 -18.49 -10.52 -19.75
CA MET A 36 -18.74 -9.47 -18.76
C MET A 36 -18.25 -9.86 -17.37
N HIS A 37 -18.63 -11.05 -16.88
CA HIS A 37 -18.20 -11.56 -15.57
C HIS A 37 -16.67 -11.69 -15.46
N PHE A 38 -15.99 -11.96 -16.58
CA PHE A 38 -14.54 -12.04 -16.61
C PHE A 38 -13.85 -10.67 -16.59
N GLU A 39 -14.42 -9.68 -17.29
CA GLU A 39 -13.94 -8.29 -17.19
C GLU A 39 -14.17 -7.73 -15.78
N GLU A 40 -15.30 -8.06 -15.14
CA GLU A 40 -15.56 -7.74 -13.72
C GLU A 40 -14.47 -8.31 -12.81
N HIS A 41 -14.09 -9.59 -12.98
CA HIS A 41 -12.99 -10.19 -12.21
C HIS A 41 -11.64 -9.51 -12.43
N LYS A 42 -11.32 -9.09 -13.67
CA LYS A 42 -10.06 -8.37 -13.93
C LYS A 42 -10.03 -7.04 -13.22
N GLU A 43 -11.13 -6.29 -13.25
CA GLU A 43 -11.21 -5.00 -12.59
C GLU A 43 -11.09 -5.15 -11.07
N ASN A 44 -11.80 -6.14 -10.52
CA ASN A 44 -11.71 -6.57 -9.13
C ASN A 44 -10.28 -6.89 -8.68
N LEU A 45 -9.54 -7.64 -9.50
CA LEU A 45 -8.13 -7.97 -9.24
C LEU A 45 -7.22 -6.74 -9.30
N ARG A 46 -7.44 -5.82 -10.25
CA ARG A 46 -6.67 -4.56 -10.33
C ARG A 46 -6.92 -3.66 -9.12
N LEU A 47 -8.17 -3.57 -8.67
CA LEU A 47 -8.52 -2.84 -7.45
C LEU A 47 -7.79 -3.42 -6.24
N LEU A 48 -7.76 -4.75 -6.12
CA LEU A 48 -7.00 -5.45 -5.10
C LEU A 48 -5.49 -5.19 -5.18
N GLU A 49 -4.91 -5.23 -6.37
CA GLU A 49 -3.50 -4.93 -6.57
C GLU A 49 -3.15 -3.51 -6.12
N SER A 50 -3.95 -2.52 -6.54
CA SER A 50 -3.79 -1.12 -6.14
C SER A 50 -3.92 -0.96 -4.63
N ALA A 51 -4.87 -1.66 -4.02
CA ALA A 51 -5.05 -1.67 -2.58
C ALA A 51 -3.81 -2.23 -1.88
N LEU A 52 -3.35 -3.43 -2.23
CA LEU A 52 -2.14 -4.02 -1.63
C LEU A 52 -0.91 -3.10 -1.72
N ARG A 53 -0.72 -2.43 -2.88
CA ARG A 53 0.37 -1.46 -3.06
C ARG A 53 0.23 -0.24 -2.15
N GLN A 54 -0.99 0.29 -1.99
CA GLN A 54 -1.25 1.40 -1.06
C GLN A 54 -1.04 0.97 0.40
N GLY A 55 -1.51 -0.23 0.75
CA GLY A 55 -1.37 -0.83 2.06
C GLY A 55 0.06 -1.01 2.50
N LYS A 56 0.89 -1.49 1.58
CA LYS A 56 2.33 -1.61 1.78
C LYS A 56 2.97 -0.27 2.18
N ARG A 57 2.52 0.86 1.61
CA ARG A 57 2.98 2.20 1.99
C ARG A 57 2.48 2.64 3.37
N SER A 58 1.30 2.19 3.79
CA SER A 58 0.72 2.52 5.10
C SER A 58 1.27 1.68 6.26
N LEU A 59 1.87 0.51 5.99
CA LEU A 59 2.48 -0.35 7.02
C LEU A 59 3.80 0.17 7.57
N TRP A 60 4.38 1.17 6.92
CA TRP A 60 5.69 1.67 7.24
C TRP A 60 5.64 3.19 7.41
N PRO A 61 6.37 3.79 8.37
CA PRO A 61 6.36 5.23 8.59
C PRO A 61 6.76 6.06 7.34
N PHE A 62 7.41 5.47 6.34
CA PHE A 62 7.71 6.12 5.06
C PHE A 62 6.49 6.15 4.11
N THR A 63 5.40 6.79 4.51
CA THR A 63 4.18 6.86 3.66
C THR A 63 4.44 7.49 2.29
N ASN A 64 5.36 8.46 2.22
CA ASN A 64 5.80 9.16 1.00
C ASN A 64 7.28 8.95 0.66
N GLY A 65 7.94 7.94 1.26
CA GLY A 65 9.38 7.71 1.12
C GLY A 65 10.22 8.42 2.19
N ALA A 66 11.54 8.28 2.09
CA ALA A 66 12.48 8.79 3.10
C ALA A 66 12.59 10.33 3.12
N GLU A 67 12.30 11.02 2.01
CA GLU A 67 12.38 12.49 1.92
C GLU A 67 11.38 13.22 2.83
N ASP A 68 10.24 12.61 3.13
CA ASP A 68 9.14 13.26 3.85
C ASP A 68 8.87 12.61 5.22
N ILE A 69 9.83 11.86 5.77
CA ILE A 69 9.62 11.23 7.08
C ILE A 69 9.54 12.27 8.20
N GLU A 70 8.54 12.06 9.05
CA GLU A 70 8.38 12.65 10.37
C GLU A 70 8.20 11.53 11.38
N LEU A 71 8.85 11.66 12.53
CA LEU A 71 8.77 10.69 13.61
C LEU A 71 8.09 11.36 14.82
N PRO A 72 6.82 11.06 15.12
CA PRO A 72 6.13 11.61 16.28
C PRO A 72 6.69 11.02 17.58
N HIS A 73 6.51 11.76 18.68
CA HIS A 73 6.84 11.31 20.04
C HIS A 73 6.18 9.98 20.42
N LYS A 74 4.98 9.74 19.90
CA LYS A 74 4.22 8.53 20.14
C LYS A 74 3.33 8.24 18.95
N TYR A 75 3.40 7.00 18.47
CA TYR A 75 2.43 6.44 17.54
C TYR A 75 1.21 5.97 18.34
N GLU A 76 0.08 6.60 18.08
CA GLU A 76 -1.20 6.07 18.50
C GLU A 76 -1.56 4.90 17.58
N ILE A 77 -1.81 3.73 18.15
CA ILE A 77 -2.37 2.60 17.39
C ILE A 77 -3.76 3.05 16.95
N THR A 78 -3.93 3.29 15.65
CA THR A 78 -5.27 3.62 15.13
C THR A 78 -6.23 2.46 15.46
N PRO A 79 -7.47 2.74 15.92
CA PRO A 79 -8.46 1.72 16.23
C PRO A 79 -8.72 0.72 15.10
N ALA A 80 -8.45 1.08 13.85
CA ALA A 80 -8.56 0.20 12.69
C ALA A 80 -7.64 -1.04 12.74
N LEU A 81 -6.51 -0.97 13.46
CA LEU A 81 -5.61 -2.10 13.70
C LEU A 81 -6.05 -2.94 14.92
N ASP A 82 -6.68 -2.30 15.90
CA ASP A 82 -7.17 -2.94 17.14
C ASP A 82 -8.51 -3.66 16.94
N THR A 83 -9.34 -3.19 15.99
CA THR A 83 -10.68 -3.74 15.72
C THR A 83 -10.70 -5.05 14.94
N GLY A 84 -9.53 -5.59 14.55
CA GLY A 84 -9.45 -6.88 13.84
C GLY A 84 -10.10 -6.90 12.45
N ILE A 85 -10.47 -5.73 11.92
CA ILE A 85 -10.96 -5.57 10.55
C ILE A 85 -9.80 -5.91 9.62
N ASN A 86 -10.01 -6.82 8.65
CA ASN A 86 -8.94 -7.31 7.79
C ASN A 86 -8.24 -6.11 7.13
N PHE A 87 -6.94 -6.00 7.33
CA PHE A 87 -6.10 -4.92 6.83
C PHE A 87 -6.25 -4.80 5.31
N ILE A 88 -6.22 -5.94 4.61
CA ILE A 88 -6.46 -6.01 3.17
C ILE A 88 -7.86 -5.50 2.80
N LEU A 89 -8.86 -5.77 3.64
CA LEU A 89 -10.23 -5.27 3.44
C LEU A 89 -10.37 -3.77 3.72
N ASN A 90 -9.59 -3.21 4.65
CA ASN A 90 -9.53 -1.77 4.89
C ASN A 90 -8.88 -1.03 3.71
N ILE A 91 -7.86 -1.61 3.08
CA ILE A 91 -7.18 -0.95 1.96
C ILE A 91 -7.95 -1.08 0.63
N LEU A 92 -8.75 -2.13 0.48
CA LEU A 92 -9.61 -2.37 -0.69
C LEU A 92 -10.72 -1.32 -0.89
N VAL A 93 -10.79 -0.31 -0.04
CA VAL A 93 -11.88 0.65 -0.02
C VAL A 93 -11.36 2.06 -0.26
N THR A 94 -11.45 2.54 -1.51
CA THR A 94 -12.18 3.77 -1.89
C THR A 94 -11.92 4.19 -3.34
N LYS A 95 -13.01 4.20 -4.13
CA LYS A 95 -13.35 5.29 -5.04
C LYS A 95 -14.87 5.42 -4.91
N TYR A 96 -15.39 6.60 -4.58
CA TYR A 96 -16.80 6.92 -4.29
C TYR A 96 -17.27 6.79 -2.83
N SER A 97 -16.90 7.73 -1.95
CA SER A 97 -17.76 8.22 -0.85
C SER A 97 -17.01 9.29 -0.05
N ASP A 98 -17.56 10.50 0.00
CA ASP A 98 -17.06 11.65 0.78
C ASP A 98 -17.20 11.50 2.31
N ASN A 99 -17.49 10.31 2.84
CA ASN A 99 -17.62 10.12 4.29
C ASN A 99 -16.97 8.81 4.75
N ASN A 100 -15.99 8.99 5.64
CA ASN A 100 -15.17 7.99 6.31
C ASN A 100 -16.01 6.91 7.03
N MET A 101 -16.32 5.81 6.35
CA MET A 101 -16.46 4.49 6.98
C MET A 101 -16.29 3.41 5.90
N TYR A 102 -15.24 2.61 6.03
CA TYR A 102 -14.81 1.66 5.02
C TYR A 102 -15.68 0.40 5.04
N SER A 103 -16.41 0.12 3.95
CA SER A 103 -17.20 -1.10 3.79
C SER A 103 -16.70 -1.89 2.59
N VAL A 104 -16.36 -3.15 2.83
CA VAL A 104 -15.96 -4.15 1.85
C VAL A 104 -17.12 -4.43 0.91
N ASP A 105 -16.87 -4.45 -0.40
CA ASP A 105 -17.78 -5.19 -1.27
C ASP A 105 -17.66 -6.69 -0.95
N SER A 106 -18.58 -7.18 -0.12
CA SER A 106 -18.62 -8.57 0.29
C SER A 106 -18.73 -9.54 -0.90
N VAL A 107 -19.16 -9.04 -2.08
CA VAL A 107 -19.23 -9.78 -3.33
C VAL A 107 -17.82 -9.99 -3.88
N LEU A 108 -17.02 -8.93 -4.02
CA LEU A 108 -15.61 -8.99 -4.44
C LEU A 108 -14.81 -10.04 -3.64
N TYR A 109 -14.95 -10.02 -2.32
CA TYR A 109 -14.21 -10.92 -1.44
C TYR A 109 -14.68 -12.39 -1.56
N LYS A 110 -15.98 -12.62 -1.78
CA LYS A 110 -16.52 -13.96 -2.07
C LYS A 110 -16.06 -14.47 -3.43
N ASP A 111 -16.00 -13.61 -4.43
CA ASP A 111 -15.56 -13.98 -5.77
C ASP A 111 -14.10 -14.41 -5.78
N ILE A 112 -13.23 -13.67 -5.08
CA ILE A 112 -11.82 -14.07 -4.93
C ILE A 112 -11.71 -15.44 -4.25
N LYS A 113 -12.45 -15.66 -3.16
CA LYS A 113 -12.48 -16.95 -2.46
C LYS A 113 -12.90 -18.12 -3.35
N ASN A 114 -13.90 -17.90 -4.21
CA ASN A 114 -14.50 -18.94 -5.06
C ASN A 114 -13.69 -19.22 -6.33
N HIS A 115 -13.08 -18.18 -6.92
CA HIS A 115 -12.43 -18.27 -8.23
C HIS A 115 -10.90 -18.32 -8.16
N PHE A 116 -10.30 -17.77 -7.10
CA PHE A 116 -8.84 -17.63 -6.97
C PHE A 116 -8.37 -18.15 -5.60
N HIS A 117 -8.54 -19.45 -5.38
CA HIS A 117 -8.30 -20.08 -4.06
C HIS A 117 -6.88 -19.88 -3.52
N ASN A 118 -5.86 -19.91 -4.39
CA ASN A 118 -4.47 -19.68 -3.98
C ASN A 118 -4.27 -18.25 -3.48
N LEU A 119 -4.67 -17.27 -4.30
CA LEU A 119 -4.66 -15.85 -3.93
C LEU A 119 -5.41 -15.61 -2.61
N TRP A 120 -6.61 -16.18 -2.46
CA TRP A 120 -7.38 -16.10 -1.22
C TRP A 120 -6.59 -16.58 0.01
N LYS A 121 -5.92 -17.73 -0.10
CA LYS A 121 -5.12 -18.29 0.98
C LYS A 121 -3.94 -17.37 1.34
N MET A 122 -3.29 -16.80 0.34
CA MET A 122 -2.17 -15.85 0.52
C MET A 122 -2.64 -14.57 1.19
N LEU A 123 -3.75 -13.98 0.74
CA LEU A 123 -4.35 -12.79 1.35
C LEU A 123 -4.73 -13.06 2.81
N THR A 124 -5.36 -14.21 3.09
CA THR A 124 -5.77 -14.57 4.46
C THR A 124 -4.56 -14.75 5.38
N LYS A 125 -3.48 -15.38 4.88
CA LYS A 125 -2.23 -15.53 5.63
C LYS A 125 -1.61 -14.17 5.92
N THR A 126 -1.45 -13.35 4.89
CA THR A 126 -0.88 -11.99 4.99
C THR A 126 -1.66 -11.13 5.98
N ASP A 127 -2.99 -11.17 5.93
CA ASP A 127 -3.85 -10.43 6.86
C ASP A 127 -3.61 -10.86 8.32
N LYS A 128 -3.48 -12.17 8.54
CA LYS A 128 -3.16 -12.72 9.86
C LYS A 128 -1.78 -12.29 10.33
N ASP A 129 -0.77 -12.41 9.47
CA ASP A 129 0.60 -11.99 9.77
C ASP A 129 0.65 -10.48 10.10
N ILE A 130 -0.07 -9.64 9.38
CA ILE A 130 -0.14 -8.20 9.67
C ILE A 130 -0.78 -7.96 11.04
N LYS A 131 -1.90 -8.60 11.36
CA LYS A 131 -2.56 -8.45 12.66
C LYS A 131 -1.68 -8.89 13.83
N GLU A 132 -0.98 -10.01 13.66
CA GLU A 132 -0.11 -10.55 14.71
C GLU A 132 1.13 -9.67 14.92
N ASN A 133 1.68 -9.07 13.86
CA ASN A 133 2.94 -8.34 13.92
C ASN A 133 2.78 -6.81 14.01
N ALA A 134 1.61 -6.25 13.69
CA ALA A 134 1.39 -4.81 13.73
C ALA A 134 1.63 -4.25 15.14
N ARG A 135 1.07 -4.88 16.17
CA ARG A 135 1.24 -4.45 17.55
C ARG A 135 2.72 -4.39 17.95
N THR A 136 3.46 -5.46 17.70
CA THR A 136 4.90 -5.53 17.98
C THR A 136 5.69 -4.47 17.22
N THR A 137 5.31 -4.21 15.96
CA THR A 137 5.94 -3.16 15.15
C THR A 137 5.74 -1.77 15.77
N PHE A 138 4.49 -1.45 16.18
CA PHE A 138 4.19 -0.16 16.80
C PHE A 138 4.81 0.01 18.18
N GLU A 139 4.87 -1.06 18.98
CA GLU A 139 5.55 -1.05 20.27
C GLU A 139 7.04 -0.72 20.08
N LYS A 140 7.73 -1.40 19.15
CA LYS A 140 9.14 -1.13 18.84
C LYS A 140 9.36 0.27 18.27
N LEU A 141 8.49 0.72 17.38
CA LEU A 141 8.59 2.06 16.79
C LEU A 141 8.46 3.15 17.86
N ASN A 142 7.59 2.95 18.85
CA ASN A 142 7.46 3.82 20.02
C ASN A 142 8.69 3.81 20.92
N GLU A 143 9.30 2.64 21.15
CA GLU A 143 10.55 2.52 21.91
C GLU A 143 11.70 3.25 21.20
N ILE A 144 11.83 3.05 19.88
CA ILE A 144 12.83 3.72 19.04
C ILE A 144 12.62 5.23 19.04
N SER A 145 11.39 5.69 18.83
CA SER A 145 11.05 7.12 18.92
C SER A 145 11.43 7.70 20.27
N SER A 146 11.06 7.04 21.37
CA SER A 146 11.41 7.49 22.73
C SER A 146 12.92 7.63 22.93
N SER A 147 13.71 6.69 22.42
CA SER A 147 15.17 6.75 22.50
C SER A 147 15.77 7.88 21.65
N ILE A 148 15.23 8.10 20.45
CA ILE A 148 15.62 9.21 19.57
C ILE A 148 15.37 10.55 20.27
N TYR A 149 14.17 10.77 20.80
CA TYR A 149 13.84 12.01 21.50
C TYR A 149 14.67 12.21 22.76
N LYS A 150 14.93 11.15 23.54
CA LYS A 150 15.84 11.22 24.69
C LYS A 150 17.25 11.63 24.27
N SER A 151 17.74 11.10 23.16
CA SER A 151 19.06 11.42 22.62
C SER A 151 19.13 12.84 22.05
N LEU A 152 18.08 13.29 21.34
CA LEU A 152 17.95 14.66 20.86
C LEU A 152 17.90 15.67 22.00
N ASN A 153 17.09 15.42 23.04
CA ASN A 153 17.00 16.29 24.21
C ASN A 153 18.33 16.39 24.98
N LYS A 154 19.08 15.28 25.06
CA LYS A 154 20.39 15.24 25.74
C LYS A 154 21.45 16.03 24.97
N ASN A 155 21.49 15.90 23.64
CA ASN A 155 22.48 16.57 22.80
C ASN A 155 22.06 18.00 22.43
N ASN A 156 20.75 18.29 22.48
CA ASN A 156 20.10 19.55 22.15
C ASN A 156 20.71 20.25 20.93
N PRO A 157 20.68 19.61 19.74
CA PRO A 157 21.36 20.16 18.57
C PRO A 157 20.77 21.52 18.17
N GLU A 158 21.63 22.39 17.65
CA GLU A 158 21.25 23.69 17.12
C GLU A 158 20.64 23.51 15.73
N VAL A 159 19.33 23.68 15.62
CA VAL A 159 18.56 23.44 14.39
C VAL A 159 18.27 24.76 13.68
N THR A 160 18.45 24.78 12.36
CA THR A 160 18.08 25.93 11.53
C THR A 160 16.84 25.59 10.71
N PHE A 161 15.66 26.02 11.15
CA PHE A 161 14.43 25.75 10.41
C PHE A 161 14.34 26.53 9.12
N ARG A 162 13.78 25.89 8.10
CA ARG A 162 13.09 26.59 7.02
C ARG A 162 11.83 27.21 7.63
N VAL A 163 11.93 28.42 8.16
CA VAL A 163 10.73 29.22 8.38
C VAL A 163 10.16 29.53 6.99
N GLN A 164 9.21 28.72 6.52
CA GLN A 164 8.47 28.98 5.28
C GLN A 164 7.60 30.26 5.40
N ASN A 165 7.53 30.86 6.59
CA ASN A 165 6.74 32.05 6.90
C ASN A 165 7.55 33.32 7.19
N MET A 166 8.85 33.39 6.87
CA MET A 166 9.55 34.68 6.91
C MET A 166 9.18 35.49 5.66
N ALA A 167 8.53 36.63 5.90
CA ALA A 167 8.19 37.59 4.86
C ALA A 167 9.42 37.87 3.97
N PRO A 168 9.25 38.09 2.65
CA PRO A 168 10.35 38.30 1.67
C PRO A 168 11.34 39.42 2.01
N ASN A 169 11.06 40.20 3.05
CA ASN A 169 11.82 41.39 3.43
C ASN A 169 12.93 41.07 4.47
N GLN A 170 13.08 39.81 4.91
CA GLN A 170 14.18 39.36 5.79
C GLN A 170 15.23 38.51 5.05
N ILE A 171 15.22 38.53 3.71
CA ILE A 171 16.20 37.86 2.85
C ILE A 171 17.54 38.64 2.92
N GLY A 172 18.28 38.42 4.01
CA GLY A 172 19.58 39.07 4.23
C GLY A 172 20.18 38.85 5.64
N GLY A 173 19.37 38.42 6.61
CA GLY A 173 19.84 38.06 7.95
C GLY A 173 20.25 36.59 8.05
N GLU A 174 21.24 36.29 8.88
CA GLU A 174 21.52 34.93 9.33
C GLU A 174 20.22 34.26 9.79
N LYS A 175 19.94 33.05 9.31
CA LYS A 175 18.75 32.32 9.75
C LYS A 175 18.85 32.12 11.26
N PRO A 176 17.77 32.39 12.02
CA PRO A 176 17.79 32.18 13.46
C PRO A 176 18.09 30.71 13.71
N LYS A 177 19.12 30.48 14.51
CA LYS A 177 19.48 29.17 14.98
C LYS A 177 18.72 28.91 16.28
N ILE A 178 17.92 27.86 16.29
CA ILE A 178 16.99 27.53 17.38
C ILE A 178 17.40 26.18 17.94
N MET A 179 17.48 26.03 19.25
CA MET A 179 17.78 24.73 19.85
C MET A 179 16.61 23.77 19.66
N PHE A 180 16.86 22.48 19.45
CA PHE A 180 15.81 21.47 19.27
C PHE A 180 14.63 21.60 20.26
N ASN A 181 14.91 21.82 21.54
CA ASN A 181 13.87 21.96 22.57
C ASN A 181 12.99 23.21 22.43
N ASP A 182 13.46 24.22 21.69
CA ASP A 182 12.76 25.49 21.46
C ASP A 182 11.98 25.48 20.14
N THR A 183 11.93 24.33 19.46
CA THR A 183 11.26 24.15 18.16
C THR A 183 9.83 23.72 18.35
N ASP A 184 8.98 24.04 17.37
CA ASP A 184 7.61 23.55 17.35
C ASP A 184 7.55 22.04 17.13
N GLU A 185 6.40 21.44 17.43
CA GLU A 185 6.21 19.99 17.38
C GLU A 185 6.54 19.42 15.99
N ASP A 186 6.09 20.07 14.92
CA ASP A 186 6.39 19.69 13.54
C ASP A 186 7.90 19.70 13.27
N GLY A 187 8.60 20.73 13.75
CA GLY A 187 10.04 20.82 13.64
C GLY A 187 10.78 19.72 14.39
N GLN A 188 10.30 19.36 15.58
CA GLN A 188 10.86 18.25 16.35
C GLN A 188 10.65 16.90 15.65
N CYS A 189 9.44 16.65 15.15
CA CYS A 189 9.09 15.43 14.41
C CYS A 189 9.94 15.25 13.15
N SER A 190 10.22 16.34 12.42
CA SER A 190 11.06 16.32 11.23
C SER A 190 12.51 15.93 11.56
N VAL A 191 13.11 16.55 12.58
CA VAL A 191 14.48 16.25 13.01
C VAL A 191 14.59 14.83 13.58
N ALA A 192 13.58 14.38 14.34
CA ALA A 192 13.50 13.01 14.83
C ALA A 192 13.39 11.99 13.68
N GLY A 193 12.65 12.32 12.62
CA GLY A 193 12.58 11.55 11.39
C GLY A 193 13.95 11.38 10.71
N ASP A 194 14.74 12.45 10.62
CA ASP A 194 16.09 12.37 10.05
C ASP A 194 17.04 11.48 10.89
N VAL A 195 16.96 11.58 12.22
CA VAL A 195 17.71 10.69 13.12
C VAL A 195 17.26 9.24 12.96
N PHE A 196 15.96 9.00 12.80
CA PHE A 196 15.43 7.66 12.56
C PHE A 196 16.00 7.03 11.30
N LEU A 197 16.08 7.78 10.19
CA LEU A 197 16.68 7.29 8.94
C LEU A 197 18.13 6.85 9.13
N PHE A 198 18.93 7.65 9.85
CA PHE A 198 20.29 7.25 10.20
C PHE A 198 20.30 6.02 11.13
N ALA A 199 19.39 5.95 12.09
CA ALA A 199 19.31 4.85 13.04
C ALA A 199 18.94 3.52 12.35
N VAL A 200 18.06 3.52 11.35
CA VAL A 200 17.70 2.32 10.59
C VAL A 200 18.64 2.04 9.40
N LYS A 201 19.66 2.87 9.21
CA LYS A 201 20.63 2.78 8.11
C LYS A 201 19.97 2.84 6.73
N GLU A 202 18.96 3.70 6.58
CA GLU A 202 18.34 3.94 5.28
C GLU A 202 19.37 4.50 4.29
N ASP A 203 19.29 4.07 3.02
CA ASP A 203 20.25 4.51 2.01
C ASP A 203 20.14 6.02 1.79
N GLU A 204 21.27 6.73 1.89
CA GLU A 204 21.35 8.17 1.64
C GLU A 204 20.94 8.55 0.20
N SER A 205 20.95 7.59 -0.75
CA SER A 205 20.44 7.81 -2.11
C SER A 205 18.93 7.98 -2.20
N ASP A 206 18.18 7.54 -1.19
CA ASP A 206 16.71 7.57 -1.18
C ASP A 206 16.15 8.89 -0.65
N TRP A 207 17.03 9.76 -0.12
CA TRP A 207 16.68 11.07 0.44
C TRP A 207 17.76 12.15 0.19
N PRO A 208 18.23 12.29 -1.07
CA PRO A 208 19.37 13.14 -1.40
C PRO A 208 19.14 14.63 -1.08
N ASN A 209 17.88 15.10 -1.13
CA ASN A 209 17.57 16.50 -0.84
C ASN A 209 17.74 16.82 0.64
N LYS A 210 17.19 15.97 1.53
CA LYS A 210 17.42 16.08 2.98
C LYS A 210 18.90 16.02 3.34
N ILE A 211 19.65 15.05 2.80
CA ILE A 211 21.11 14.96 3.03
C ILE A 211 21.84 16.24 2.61
N GLY A 212 21.50 16.78 1.44
CA GLY A 212 22.07 18.05 0.94
C GLY A 212 21.76 19.23 1.87
N ILE A 213 20.53 19.33 2.37
CA ILE A 213 20.12 20.36 3.33
C ILE A 213 20.88 20.21 4.64
N LEU A 214 20.92 19.01 5.22
CA LEU A 214 21.61 18.72 6.48
C LEU A 214 23.10 19.07 6.43
N LYS A 215 23.77 18.78 5.30
CA LYS A 215 25.17 19.16 5.07
C LYS A 215 25.33 20.67 4.98
N LYS A 216 24.44 21.35 4.24
CA LYS A 216 24.48 22.81 4.07
C LYS A 216 24.29 23.58 5.39
N ILE A 217 23.48 23.06 6.31
CA ILE A 217 23.23 23.68 7.62
C ILE A 217 24.12 23.13 8.74
N GLY A 218 25.06 22.23 8.43
CA GLY A 218 26.02 21.70 9.40
C GLY A 218 25.44 20.69 10.41
N LEU A 219 24.22 20.18 10.19
CA LEU A 219 23.58 19.22 11.08
C LEU A 219 23.88 17.76 10.77
N TYR A 220 24.32 17.45 9.54
CA TYR A 220 24.47 16.07 9.06
C TYR A 220 25.29 15.18 10.03
N ASN A 221 26.50 15.60 10.42
CA ASN A 221 27.34 14.80 11.31
C ASN A 221 26.73 14.64 12.70
N THR A 222 26.10 15.70 13.23
CA THR A 222 25.45 15.68 14.54
C THR A 222 24.30 14.69 14.57
N LEU A 223 23.37 14.78 13.62
CA LEU A 223 22.22 13.88 13.55
C LEU A 223 22.63 12.44 13.22
N LYS A 224 23.62 12.25 12.35
CA LYS A 224 24.19 10.93 12.03
C LYS A 224 24.81 10.27 13.26
N ASN A 225 25.59 11.00 14.05
CA ASN A 225 26.18 10.48 15.29
C ASN A 225 25.10 10.09 16.31
N ILE A 226 24.01 10.88 16.40
CA ILE A 226 22.86 10.54 17.26
C ILE A 226 22.19 9.26 16.73
N GLY A 227 21.92 9.16 15.43
CA GLY A 227 21.33 7.98 14.80
C GLY A 227 22.19 6.73 14.99
N ASP A 228 23.51 6.85 14.85
CA ASP A 228 24.46 5.76 15.08
C ASP A 228 24.47 5.31 16.55
N ALA A 229 24.37 6.25 17.50
CA ALA A 229 24.28 5.93 18.92
C ALA A 229 22.97 5.18 19.24
N VAL A 230 21.84 5.66 18.70
CA VAL A 230 20.54 4.99 18.84
C VAL A 230 20.57 3.60 18.20
N ASN A 231 21.14 3.45 17.01
CA ASN A 231 21.29 2.15 16.35
C ASN A 231 22.08 1.15 17.20
N ASN A 232 23.14 1.62 17.86
CA ASN A 232 23.95 0.75 18.73
C ASN A 232 23.22 0.36 20.01
N GLU A 233 22.45 1.28 20.61
CA GLU A 233 21.67 1.03 21.82
C GLU A 233 20.46 0.12 21.56
N MET A 234 19.78 0.32 20.43
CA MET A 234 18.49 -0.31 20.07
C MET A 234 18.61 -1.28 18.89
N LYS A 235 19.79 -1.88 18.74
CA LYS A 235 20.12 -2.69 17.57
C LYS A 235 19.13 -3.84 17.38
N ASP A 236 18.76 -4.50 18.46
CA ASP A 236 17.90 -5.68 18.41
C ASP A 236 16.46 -5.29 18.08
N GLU A 237 15.95 -4.22 18.67
CA GLU A 237 14.61 -3.68 18.39
C GLU A 237 14.48 -3.20 16.95
N ILE A 238 15.49 -2.48 16.43
CA ILE A 238 15.53 -2.04 15.04
C ILE A 238 15.58 -3.23 14.09
N ASN A 239 16.45 -4.21 14.34
CA ASN A 239 16.56 -5.39 13.47
C ASN A 239 15.27 -6.21 13.47
N GLU A 240 14.62 -6.38 14.63
CA GLU A 240 13.36 -7.10 14.71
C GLU A 240 12.23 -6.35 13.98
N MET A 241 12.15 -5.02 14.14
CA MET A 241 11.19 -4.19 13.41
C MET A 241 11.41 -4.27 11.88
N LEU A 242 12.66 -4.18 11.43
CA LEU A 242 12.99 -4.30 9.99
C LEU A 242 12.71 -5.71 9.45
N GLY A 243 12.98 -6.76 10.24
CA GLY A 243 12.67 -8.13 9.87
C GLY A 243 11.17 -8.39 9.73
N ILE A 244 10.35 -7.82 10.62
CA ILE A 244 8.88 -7.85 10.50
C ILE A 244 8.46 -7.14 9.21
N ARG A 245 8.96 -5.92 8.95
CA ARG A 245 8.68 -5.16 7.73
C ARG A 245 8.97 -5.98 6.48
N GLU A 246 10.17 -6.55 6.39
CA GLU A 246 10.61 -7.33 5.22
C GLU A 246 9.73 -8.55 4.98
N LYS A 247 9.38 -9.28 6.04
CA LYS A 247 8.44 -10.40 5.94
C LYS A 247 7.08 -9.94 5.39
N LEU A 248 6.49 -8.90 5.99
CA LEU A 248 5.18 -8.39 5.57
C LEU A 248 5.20 -7.86 4.14
N PHE A 249 6.27 -7.17 3.75
CA PHE A 249 6.44 -6.66 2.39
C PHE A 249 6.57 -7.80 1.39
N SER A 250 7.30 -8.86 1.72
CA SER A 250 7.40 -10.06 0.90
C SER A 250 6.05 -10.76 0.74
N ASP A 251 5.29 -10.95 1.83
CA ASP A 251 3.96 -11.59 1.77
C ASP A 251 2.98 -10.76 0.88
N ILE A 252 3.06 -9.43 0.95
CA ILE A 252 2.27 -8.53 0.08
C ILE A 252 2.71 -8.62 -1.38
N ASP A 253 4.02 -8.60 -1.65
CA ASP A 253 4.57 -8.69 -3.01
C ASP A 253 4.22 -10.04 -3.65
N ASP A 254 4.24 -11.14 -2.89
CA ASP A 254 3.78 -12.44 -3.35
C ASP A 254 2.30 -12.40 -3.76
N CYS A 255 1.43 -11.71 -3.00
CA CYS A 255 0.03 -11.54 -3.37
C CYS A 255 -0.13 -10.71 -4.66
N ILE A 256 0.65 -9.64 -4.82
CA ILE A 256 0.65 -8.80 -6.03
C ILE A 256 1.11 -9.62 -7.24
N ASN A 257 2.20 -10.37 -7.11
CA ASN A 257 2.72 -11.22 -8.18
C ASN A 257 1.70 -12.29 -8.60
N GLU A 258 0.98 -12.88 -7.64
CA GLU A 258 -0.10 -13.82 -7.95
C GLU A 258 -1.25 -13.15 -8.72
N ILE A 259 -1.64 -11.92 -8.36
CA ILE A 259 -2.64 -11.15 -9.10
C ILE A 259 -2.16 -10.89 -10.54
N GLU A 260 -0.92 -10.44 -10.72
CA GLU A 260 -0.32 -10.19 -12.03
C GLU A 260 -0.29 -11.47 -12.88
N ASN A 261 0.06 -12.61 -12.28
CA ASN A 261 0.05 -13.92 -12.93
C ASN A 261 -1.36 -14.31 -13.39
N ILE A 262 -2.37 -14.15 -12.53
CA ILE A 262 -3.78 -14.41 -12.88
C ILE A 262 -4.21 -13.49 -14.03
N LEU A 263 -3.92 -12.18 -13.95
CA LEU A 263 -4.25 -11.20 -14.99
C LEU A 263 -3.53 -11.48 -16.32
N HIS A 264 -2.32 -12.05 -16.29
CA HIS A 264 -1.58 -12.43 -17.48
C HIS A 264 -2.13 -13.70 -18.14
N GLN A 265 -2.36 -14.76 -17.36
CA GLN A 265 -2.92 -16.03 -17.88
C GLN A 265 -4.31 -15.83 -18.48
N THR A 266 -5.12 -14.97 -17.86
CA THR A 266 -6.45 -14.61 -18.35
C THR A 266 -6.41 -13.86 -19.68
N LYS A 267 -5.44 -12.96 -19.90
CA LYS A 267 -5.21 -12.33 -21.23
C LYS A 267 -4.90 -13.35 -22.32
N LEU A 268 -4.16 -14.41 -22.00
CA LEU A 268 -3.78 -15.46 -22.97
C LEU A 268 -4.97 -16.36 -23.35
N MET A 269 -5.80 -16.76 -22.40
CA MET A 269 -6.96 -17.63 -22.68
C MET A 269 -8.04 -16.97 -23.56
N GLY A 270 -8.20 -15.65 -23.48
CA GLY A 270 -9.14 -14.90 -24.32
C GLY A 270 -8.72 -14.82 -25.79
N ARG A 271 -7.42 -14.92 -26.11
CA ARG A 271 -6.90 -14.86 -27.47
C ARG A 271 -6.73 -16.23 -28.13
N CYS A 272 -6.61 -17.31 -27.36
CA CYS A 272 -6.35 -18.66 -27.88
C CYS A 272 -7.61 -19.51 -28.16
N LYS A 273 -8.83 -18.95 -28.11
CA LYS A 273 -10.09 -19.69 -28.41
C LYS A 273 -10.76 -19.30 -29.73
N LEU A 274 -9.96 -18.92 -30.72
CA LEU A 274 -10.39 -18.72 -32.11
C LEU A 274 -9.38 -19.33 -33.10
N ALA A 275 -8.88 -20.53 -32.81
CA ALA A 275 -8.13 -21.37 -33.73
C ALA A 275 -8.73 -22.77 -33.79
#